data_AF-A0A8D8DFH4-F1
#
_entry.id   AF-A0A8D8DFH4-F1
#
_cell.length_a   1.000
_cell.length_b   1.000
_cell.length_c   1.000
_cell.angle_alpha   90.00
_cell.angle_beta   90.00
_cell.angle_gamma   90.00
#
_symmetry.space_group_name_H-M   'P 1'
#
loop_
_entity.id
_entity.type
_entity.pdbx_description
1 polymer ?
#
loop_
_entity_poly.entity_id
_entity_poly.type
_entity_poly.pdbx_seq_one_letter_code
_entity_poly.pdbx_strand_id
1 'polypeptide(L)'
;MSPQHNIMLDVEQNIRAKVSWKVLPLELKKALNENEKRYEKMILEYSLKNQLRYRGNLVHTIFGHEKQYYERLIEENIRALHLFPYHLADIVTKGLRLTPFNYYAGKLFVVRCLNL
;
A
#
# COMPACT_ATOMS: atom_id res chain seq x y z
N MET A 1 23.86 -13.97 -11.42
CA MET A 1 22.71 -13.35 -10.75
C MET A 1 23.20 -12.75 -9.44
N SER A 2 23.03 -11.45 -9.22
CA SER A 2 23.70 -10.72 -8.13
C SER A 2 22.98 -10.89 -6.78
N PRO A 3 23.71 -11.00 -5.65
CA PRO A 3 23.13 -11.27 -4.32
C PRO A 3 22.10 -10.24 -3.82
N GLN A 4 22.13 -9.00 -4.34
CA GLN A 4 21.27 -7.91 -3.88
C GLN A 4 19.83 -7.99 -4.40
N HIS A 5 19.57 -8.73 -5.49
CA HIS A 5 18.22 -8.87 -6.06
C HIS A 5 17.30 -9.74 -5.20
N ASN A 6 17.84 -10.49 -4.22
CA ASN A 6 17.07 -11.44 -3.41
C ASN A 6 16.41 -10.77 -2.18
N ILE A 7 17.09 -9.79 -1.57
CA ILE A 7 16.68 -9.24 -0.26
C ILE A 7 15.34 -8.51 -0.31
N MET A 8 15.08 -7.72 -1.36
CA MET A 8 13.81 -6.99 -1.47
C MET A 8 12.62 -7.94 -1.63
N LEU A 9 12.79 -9.03 -2.40
CA LEU A 9 11.77 -10.06 -2.54
C LEU A 9 11.52 -10.78 -1.22
N ASP A 10 12.57 -11.11 -0.47
CA ASP A 10 12.45 -11.73 0.85
C ASP A 10 11.70 -10.82 1.83
N VAL A 11 11.97 -9.50 1.80
CA VAL A 11 11.23 -8.53 2.61
C VAL A 11 9.75 -8.49 2.22
N GLU A 12 9.43 -8.42 0.92
CA GLU A 12 8.04 -8.44 0.45
C GLU A 12 7.31 -9.74 0.83
N GLN A 13 7.99 -10.89 0.77
CA GLN A 13 7.44 -12.19 1.20
C GLN A 13 7.13 -12.19 2.70
N ASN A 14 8.01 -11.62 3.53
CA ASN A 14 7.77 -11.48 4.97
C ASN A 14 6.61 -10.53 5.27
N ILE A 15 6.48 -9.42 4.53
CA ILE A 15 5.33 -8.51 4.63
C ILE A 15 4.04 -9.24 4.26
N ARG A 16 4.05 -10.00 3.16
CA ARG A 16 2.90 -10.82 2.71
C ARG A 16 2.51 -11.89 3.74
N ALA A 17 3.50 -12.51 4.38
CA ALA A 17 3.33 -13.47 5.46
C ALA A 17 2.97 -12.80 6.81
N LYS A 18 2.84 -11.47 6.84
CA LYS A 18 2.46 -10.66 8.01
C LYS A 18 3.45 -10.78 9.18
N VAL A 19 4.73 -10.93 8.85
CA VAL A 19 5.83 -10.99 9.80
C VAL A 19 6.12 -9.58 10.34
N SER A 20 5.88 -9.36 11.64
CA SER A 20 6.20 -8.08 12.29
C SER A 20 7.70 -7.89 12.49
N TRP A 21 8.14 -6.64 12.68
CA TRP A 21 9.56 -6.33 12.91
C TRP A 21 10.18 -7.16 14.05
N LYS A 22 9.45 -7.36 15.15
CA LYS A 22 9.93 -8.10 16.32
C LYS A 22 10.45 -9.49 15.96
N VAL A 23 9.74 -10.20 15.09
CA VAL A 23 10.04 -11.59 14.68
C VAL A 23 10.70 -11.68 13.29
N LEU A 24 11.02 -10.55 12.66
CA LEU A 24 11.69 -10.53 11.36
C LEU A 24 13.08 -11.19 11.45
N PRO A 25 13.49 -12.04 10.49
CA PRO A 25 14.80 -12.67 10.48
C PRO A 25 15.95 -11.66 10.62
N LEU A 26 16.97 -12.04 11.38
CA LEU A 26 18.11 -11.16 11.69
C LEU A 26 18.83 -10.67 10.43
N GLU A 27 18.97 -11.52 9.41
CA GLU A 27 19.62 -11.13 8.16
C GLU A 27 18.86 -10.05 7.40
N LEU A 28 17.51 -10.07 7.45
CA LEU A 28 16.69 -9.01 6.89
C LEU A 28 16.76 -7.74 7.73
N LYS A 29 16.79 -7.85 9.07
CA LYS A 29 17.00 -6.67 9.94
C LYS A 29 18.33 -5.98 9.64
N LYS A 30 19.42 -6.75 9.52
CA LYS A 30 20.75 -6.23 9.15
C LYS A 30 20.73 -5.56 7.77
N ALA A 31 20.10 -6.19 6.78
CA ALA A 31 19.96 -5.60 5.44
C ALA A 31 19.14 -4.31 5.42
N LEU A 32 18.23 -4.15 6.38
CA LEU A 32 17.46 -2.93 6.62
C LEU A 32 18.17 -1.94 7.56
N ASN A 33 19.44 -2.17 7.90
CA ASN A 33 20.25 -1.38 8.84
C ASN A 33 19.62 -1.27 10.24
N GLU A 34 18.96 -2.34 10.69
CA GLU A 34 18.25 -2.43 11.98
C GLU A 34 17.23 -1.29 12.19
N ASN A 35 16.74 -0.72 11.10
CA ASN A 35 15.81 0.40 11.12
C ASN A 35 14.37 -0.07 10.95
N GLU A 36 13.64 -0.17 12.06
CA GLU A 36 12.22 -0.54 12.07
C GLU A 36 11.38 0.38 11.18
N LYS A 37 11.60 1.70 11.24
CA LYS A 37 10.87 2.68 10.40
C LYS A 37 11.06 2.44 8.91
N ARG A 38 12.22 1.91 8.50
CA ARG A 38 12.46 1.52 7.11
C ARG A 38 11.54 0.36 6.71
N TYR A 39 11.38 -0.63 7.58
CA TYR A 39 10.45 -1.73 7.36
C TYR A 39 8.99 -1.26 7.36
N GLU A 40 8.60 -0.37 8.27
CA GLU A 40 7.26 0.24 8.29
C GLU A 40 6.95 0.97 6.97
N LYS A 41 7.92 1.73 6.45
CA LYS A 41 7.78 2.38 5.14
C LYS A 41 7.55 1.36 4.03
N MET A 42 8.31 0.26 4.02
CA MET A 42 8.14 -0.82 3.04
C MET A 42 6.79 -1.53 3.19
N ILE A 43 6.30 -1.74 4.42
CA ILE A 43 4.96 -2.28 4.67
C ILE A 43 3.90 -1.38 4.02
N LEU A 44 4.00 -0.06 4.22
CA LEU A 44 3.03 0.88 3.65
C LEU A 44 3.09 0.88 2.13
N GLU A 45 4.28 0.97 1.54
CA GLU A 45 4.48 0.95 0.08
C GLU A 45 3.95 -0.35 -0.54
N TYR A 46 4.29 -1.51 0.03
CA TYR A 46 3.78 -2.80 -0.39
C TYR A 46 2.26 -2.86 -0.29
N SER A 47 1.69 -2.34 0.81
CA SER A 47 0.25 -2.39 1.05
C SER A 47 -0.54 -1.51 0.08
N LEU A 48 -0.03 -0.32 -0.27
CA LEU A 48 -0.64 0.57 -1.26
C LEU A 48 -0.54 -0.02 -2.66
N LYS A 49 0.66 -0.47 -3.05
CA LYS A 49 0.94 -1.07 -4.37
C LYS A 49 0.06 -2.30 -4.63
N ASN A 50 -0.12 -3.16 -3.63
CA ASN A 50 -0.92 -4.37 -3.73
C ASN A 50 -2.39 -4.19 -3.29
N GLN A 51 -2.81 -2.95 -3.01
CA GLN A 51 -4.18 -2.58 -2.64
C GLN A 51 -4.77 -3.44 -1.52
N LEU A 52 -3.97 -3.66 -0.47
CA LEU A 52 -4.34 -4.54 0.65
C LEU A 52 -5.47 -3.93 1.50
N ARG A 53 -6.23 -4.80 2.17
CA ARG A 53 -7.14 -4.34 3.24
C ARG A 53 -6.31 -3.87 4.44
N TYR A 54 -6.76 -2.79 5.08
CA TYR A 54 -6.16 -2.27 6.30
C TYR A 54 -6.19 -3.34 7.41
N ARG A 55 -7.40 -3.77 7.78
CA ARG A 55 -7.59 -4.82 8.78
C ARG A 55 -7.05 -6.16 8.28
N GLY A 56 -6.34 -6.85 9.16
CA GLY A 56 -5.77 -8.16 8.87
C GLY A 56 -4.43 -8.15 8.12
N ASN A 57 -3.85 -6.99 7.79
CA ASN A 57 -2.51 -6.86 7.22
C ASN A 57 -1.65 -5.90 8.06
N LEU A 58 -0.32 -6.00 8.00
CA LEU A 58 0.60 -5.24 8.86
C LEU A 58 0.40 -3.72 8.84
N VAL A 59 -0.19 -3.14 7.79
CA VAL A 59 -0.43 -1.69 7.73
C VAL A 59 -1.30 -1.19 8.90
N HIS A 60 -2.18 -2.02 9.47
CA HIS A 60 -2.97 -1.61 10.64
C HIS A 60 -2.14 -1.37 11.91
N THR A 61 -0.95 -1.97 12.02
CA THR A 61 -0.10 -1.80 13.20
C THR A 61 0.77 -0.55 13.11
N ILE A 62 1.04 -0.07 11.89
CA ILE A 62 1.98 1.04 11.64
C ILE A 62 1.27 2.34 11.23
N PHE A 63 0.02 2.26 10.76
CA PHE A 63 -0.73 3.39 10.23
C PHE A 63 -2.00 3.56 11.05
N GLY A 64 -2.06 4.54 11.96
CA GLY A 64 -3.11 4.60 12.98
C GLY A 64 -4.53 4.92 12.48
N HIS A 65 -4.69 5.35 11.23
CA HIS A 65 -5.97 5.86 10.72
C HIS A 65 -6.44 5.11 9.47
N GLU A 66 -7.37 4.16 9.65
CA GLU A 66 -7.93 3.34 8.57
C GLU A 66 -8.47 4.18 7.40
N LYS A 67 -9.23 5.25 7.68
CA LYS A 67 -9.79 6.13 6.64
C LYS A 67 -8.70 6.79 5.79
N GLN A 68 -7.69 7.37 6.43
CA GLN A 68 -6.58 8.05 5.75
C GLN A 68 -5.74 7.07 4.91
N TYR A 69 -5.61 5.81 5.35
CA TYR A 69 -4.94 4.78 4.55
C TYR A 69 -5.68 4.54 3.23
N TYR A 70 -7.00 4.40 3.28
CA TYR A 70 -7.81 4.20 2.07
C TYR A 70 -7.90 5.45 1.20
N GLU A 71 -7.93 6.66 1.79
CA GLU A 71 -7.82 7.92 1.04
C GLU A 71 -6.51 7.94 0.23
N ARG A 72 -5.37 7.65 0.89
CA ARG A 72 -4.07 7.56 0.22
C ARG A 72 -4.01 6.47 -0.86
N LEU A 73 -4.59 5.30 -0.60
CA LEU A 73 -4.68 4.21 -1.59
C LEU A 73 -5.44 4.65 -2.85
N ILE A 74 -6.55 5.37 -2.67
CA ILE A 74 -7.36 5.87 -3.77
C ILE A 74 -6.61 6.95 -4.55
N GLU A 75 -5.93 7.88 -3.86
CA GLU A 75 -5.11 8.91 -4.51
C GLU A 75 -4.01 8.29 -5.38
N GLU A 76 -3.27 7.31 -4.86
CA GLU A 76 -2.24 6.60 -5.62
C GLU A 76 -2.84 5.86 -6.82
N ASN A 77 -4.00 5.20 -6.66
CA ASN A 77 -4.69 4.54 -7.77
C ASN A 77 -5.17 5.52 -8.85
N ILE A 78 -5.64 6.71 -8.46
CA ILE A 78 -6.04 7.76 -9.41
C ILE A 78 -4.81 8.25 -10.19
N ARG A 79 -3.71 8.57 -9.49
CA ARG A 79 -2.45 9.02 -10.11
C ARG A 79 -1.88 7.97 -11.07
N ALA A 80 -1.90 6.70 -10.68
CA ALA A 80 -1.43 5.59 -11.49
C ALA A 80 -2.45 5.10 -12.53
N LEU A 81 -3.61 5.77 -12.66
CA LEU A 81 -4.68 5.40 -13.59
C LEU A 81 -5.25 3.97 -13.41
N HIS A 82 -5.12 3.34 -12.23
CA HIS A 82 -5.70 2.02 -11.90
C HIS A 82 -7.22 2.00 -11.86
N LEU A 83 -7.88 0.98 -12.39
CA LEU A 83 -9.36 0.88 -12.31
C LEU A 83 -9.90 0.96 -10.88
N PHE A 84 -11.20 1.25 -10.75
CA PHE A 84 -11.86 1.28 -9.44
C PHE A 84 -11.66 -0.06 -8.71
N PRO A 85 -11.21 -0.06 -7.44
CA PRO A 85 -10.85 -1.29 -6.72
C PRO A 85 -12.11 -2.00 -6.20
N TYR A 86 -12.73 -2.84 -7.03
CA TYR A 86 -13.99 -3.53 -6.69
C TYR A 86 -13.90 -4.47 -5.48
N HIS A 87 -12.74 -5.06 -5.21
CA HIS A 87 -12.50 -5.89 -4.02
C HIS A 87 -12.48 -5.08 -2.70
N LEU A 88 -12.40 -3.75 -2.79
CA LEU A 88 -12.51 -2.80 -1.68
C LEU A 88 -13.79 -1.97 -1.74
N ALA A 89 -14.75 -2.33 -2.62
CA ALA A 89 -15.95 -1.52 -2.86
C ALA A 89 -16.76 -1.26 -1.59
N ASP A 90 -16.84 -2.23 -0.67
CA ASP A 90 -17.51 -2.09 0.62
C ASP A 90 -16.93 -0.96 1.47
N ILE A 91 -15.61 -0.79 1.43
CA ILE A 91 -14.89 0.26 2.17
C ILE A 91 -14.96 1.59 1.41
N VAL A 92 -14.71 1.58 0.10
CA VAL A 92 -14.58 2.80 -0.70
C VAL A 92 -15.94 3.48 -0.89
N THR A 93 -16.98 2.71 -1.20
CA THR A 93 -18.32 3.28 -1.42
C THR A 93 -19.00 3.69 -0.10
N LYS A 94 -18.89 2.89 0.96
CA LYS A 94 -19.58 3.17 2.23
C LYS A 94 -18.74 4.04 3.16
N GLY A 95 -17.45 3.73 3.30
CA GLY A 95 -16.52 4.42 4.19
C GLY A 95 -16.05 5.77 3.65
N LEU A 96 -15.66 5.82 2.36
CA LEU A 96 -15.18 7.06 1.72
C LEU A 96 -16.26 7.82 0.95
N ARG A 97 -17.46 7.26 0.79
CA ARG A 97 -18.55 7.82 -0.03
C ARG A 97 -18.13 8.06 -1.50
N LEU A 98 -17.20 7.25 -1.99
CA LEU A 98 -16.66 7.35 -3.33
C LEU A 98 -17.28 6.28 -4.22
N THR A 99 -18.16 6.71 -5.13
CA THR A 99 -18.78 5.82 -6.11
C THR A 99 -17.82 5.54 -7.28
N PRO A 100 -18.00 4.43 -8.01
CA PRO A 100 -17.24 4.18 -9.24
C PRO A 100 -17.35 5.33 -10.24
N PHE A 101 -18.54 5.93 -10.38
CA PHE A 101 -18.74 7.09 -11.26
C PHE A 101 -17.86 8.27 -10.85
N ASN A 102 -17.92 8.68 -9.58
CA ASN A 102 -17.11 9.80 -9.07
C ASN A 102 -15.60 9.52 -9.18
N TYR A 103 -15.19 8.26 -8.97
CA TYR A 103 -13.81 7.84 -9.13
C TYR A 103 -13.27 8.05 -10.55
N TYR A 104 -14.01 7.60 -11.57
CA TYR A 104 -13.60 7.78 -12.96
C TYR A 104 -13.73 9.23 -13.43
N ALA A 105 -14.75 9.96 -12.98
CA ALA A 105 -14.87 11.40 -13.25
C ALA A 105 -13.64 12.18 -12.72
N GLY A 106 -13.20 11.89 -11.49
CA GLY A 106 -12.00 12.48 -10.91
C GLY A 106 -10.73 12.18 -11.70
N LYS A 107 -10.58 10.95 -12.21
CA LYS A 107 -9.45 10.60 -13.10
C LYS A 107 -9.44 11.36 -14.40
N LEU A 108 -10.59 11.53 -15.05
CA LEU A 108 -10.68 12.30 -16.29
C LEU A 108 -10.24 13.75 -16.07
N PHE A 109 -10.55 14.33 -14.90
CA PHE A 109 -10.04 15.64 -14.52
C PHE A 109 -8.51 15.67 -14.40
N VAL A 110 -7.90 14.69 -13.71
CA VAL A 110 -6.44 14.59 -13.58
C VAL A 110 -5.76 14.41 -14.94
N VAL A 111 -6.28 13.54 -15.80
CA VAL A 111 -5.74 13.35 -17.17
C VAL A 111 -5.79 14.65 -17.96
N ARG A 112 -6.85 15.46 -17.82
CA ARG A 112 -6.90 16.78 -18.46
C ARG A 112 -5.81 17.72 -17.97
N CYS A 113 -5.51 17.76 -16.68
CA CYS A 113 -4.45 18.60 -16.12
C CYS A 113 -3.03 18.16 -16.53
N LEU A 114 -2.81 16.88 -16.87
CA LEU A 114 -1.50 16.39 -17.32
C LEU A 114 -1.23 16.63 -18.82
N ASN A 115 -2.27 16.95 -19.61
CA ASN A 115 -2.18 17.17 -21.05
C ASN A 115 -2.34 18.65 -21.45
N LEU A 116 -2.26 19.56 -20.48
CA LEU A 116 -2.27 21.02 -20.62
C LEU A 116 -0.99 21.57 -20.00
#